data_AF-A0A916FCE0-F1
#
_entry.id   AF-A0A916FCE0-F1
#
_cell.length_a   1.000
_cell.length_b   1.000
_cell.length_c   1.000
_cell.angle_alpha   90.00
_cell.angle_beta   90.00
_cell.angle_gamma   90.00
#
_symmetry.space_group_name_H-M   'P 1'
#
loop_
_entity.id
_entity.type
_entity.pdbx_description
1 polymer ?
#
loop_
_entity_poly.entity_id
_entity_poly.type
_entity_poly.pdbx_seq_one_letter_code
_entity_poly.pdbx_strand_id
1 'polypeptide(L)'
;MAEAARLICASTELANGGKGVRFEIQTAAGMQAAFVVRYGGSVFGFLNRCAHIGIELDWQPGEFFDESGLYLVCTSHGATYQPDSGQCIAGPCRGARLIRLDISEQDGGIYLLK
;
A
#
# COMPACT_ATOMS: atom_id res chain seq x y z
N MET A 1 10.66 20.02 -16.46
CA MET A 1 11.40 19.07 -15.62
C MET A 1 10.44 17.91 -15.39
N ALA A 2 10.60 16.79 -16.11
CA ALA A 2 9.70 15.65 -15.95
C ALA A 2 10.00 14.98 -14.60
N GLU A 3 8.99 14.91 -13.74
CA GLU A 3 9.04 14.11 -12.52
C GLU A 3 9.44 12.68 -12.90
N ALA A 4 10.44 12.12 -12.22
CA ALA A 4 11.01 10.83 -12.58
C ALA A 4 10.07 9.69 -12.14
N ALA A 5 9.00 9.47 -12.90
CA ALA A 5 8.02 8.43 -12.65
C ALA A 5 8.60 7.03 -12.94
N ARG A 6 8.43 6.08 -12.01
CA ARG A 6 8.80 4.68 -12.18
C ARG A 6 7.57 3.81 -12.33
N LEU A 7 7.46 3.10 -13.45
CA LEU A 7 6.40 2.09 -13.65
C LEU A 7 6.52 0.98 -12.59
N ILE A 8 5.41 0.68 -11.92
CA ILE A 8 5.28 -0.38 -10.92
C ILE A 8 4.63 -1.62 -11.53
N CYS A 9 3.47 -1.44 -12.15
CA CYS A 9 2.68 -2.51 -12.77
C CYS A 9 1.65 -1.93 -13.76
N ALA A 10 0.97 -2.80 -14.50
CA ALA A 10 -0.19 -2.39 -15.28
C ALA A 10 -1.40 -2.13 -14.37
N SER A 11 -2.22 -1.16 -14.74
CA SER A 11 -3.47 -0.81 -14.05
C SER A 11 -4.41 -2.01 -13.87
N THR A 12 -4.43 -2.90 -14.87
CA THR A 12 -5.27 -4.10 -14.93
C THR A 12 -4.83 -5.20 -13.94
N GLU A 13 -3.64 -5.10 -13.35
CA GLU A 13 -3.19 -6.04 -12.32
C GLU A 13 -3.84 -5.77 -10.97
N LEU A 14 -4.43 -4.58 -10.75
CA LEU A 14 -5.12 -4.23 -9.52
C LEU A 14 -6.65 -4.27 -9.70
N ALA A 15 -7.27 -5.29 -9.12
CA ALA A 15 -8.71 -5.32 -8.90
C ALA A 15 -9.09 -4.48 -7.66
N ASN A 16 -10.25 -3.83 -7.70
CA ASN A 16 -10.75 -3.05 -6.57
C ASN A 16 -11.03 -3.95 -5.35
N GLY A 17 -10.37 -3.66 -4.22
CA GLY A 17 -10.44 -4.49 -3.00
C GLY A 17 -9.76 -5.85 -3.15
N GLY A 18 -8.97 -6.06 -4.21
CA GLY A 18 -8.26 -7.29 -4.49
C GLY A 18 -6.80 -7.26 -4.04
N LYS A 19 -6.00 -8.21 -4.54
CA LYS A 19 -4.57 -8.30 -4.21
C LYS A 19 -3.82 -7.02 -4.59
N GLY A 20 -2.90 -6.62 -3.73
CA GLY A 20 -1.94 -5.56 -4.01
C GLY A 20 -0.73 -6.06 -4.78
N VAL A 21 -0.03 -5.14 -5.44
CA VAL A 21 1.26 -5.40 -6.06
C VAL A 21 2.36 -4.89 -5.15
N ARG A 22 3.30 -5.77 -4.79
CA ARG A 22 4.50 -5.44 -4.01
C ARG A 22 5.62 -4.94 -4.91
N PHE A 23 6.42 -4.03 -4.38
CA PHE A 23 7.66 -3.57 -4.99
C PHE A 23 8.62 -3.07 -3.91
N GLU A 24 9.86 -2.80 -4.28
CA GLU A 24 10.83 -2.18 -3.39
C GLU A 24 11.13 -0.74 -3.81
N ILE A 25 11.46 0.10 -2.83
CA ILE A 25 11.95 1.46 -3.04
C ILE A 25 13.23 1.70 -2.25
N GLN A 26 14.15 2.47 -2.84
CA GLN A 26 15.32 2.97 -2.13
C GLN A 26 14.92 4.20 -1.31
N THR A 27 15.16 4.14 -0.01
CA THR A 27 14.98 5.28 0.92
C THR A 27 16.31 5.63 1.59
N ALA A 28 16.32 6.70 2.39
CA ALA A 28 17.45 7.03 3.26
C ALA A 28 17.77 5.91 4.28
N ALA A 29 16.77 5.09 4.63
CA ALA A 29 16.92 3.95 5.54
C ALA A 29 17.34 2.65 4.82
N GLY A 30 17.61 2.70 3.51
CA GLY A 30 17.90 1.54 2.68
C GLY A 30 16.73 1.12 1.80
N MET A 31 16.82 -0.09 1.24
CA MET A 31 15.74 -0.71 0.48
C MET A 31 14.59 -1.07 1.40
N GLN A 32 13.38 -0.63 1.05
CA GLN A 32 12.16 -0.90 1.81
C GLN A 32 11.08 -1.50 0.92
N ALA A 33 10.35 -2.48 1.46
CA ALA A 33 9.17 -3.02 0.81
C ALA A 33 8.03 -1.99 0.81
N ALA A 34 7.28 -1.99 -0.29
CA ALA A 34 6.14 -1.13 -0.54
C ALA A 34 5.08 -1.90 -1.32
N PHE A 35 3.88 -1.35 -1.37
CA PHE A 35 2.79 -1.93 -2.13
C PHE A 35 1.83 -0.88 -2.67
N VAL A 36 1.07 -1.27 -3.70
CA VAL A 36 -0.08 -0.54 -4.22
C VAL A 36 -1.32 -1.42 -4.22
N VAL A 37 -2.47 -0.80 -3.96
CA VAL A 37 -3.80 -1.43 -3.96
C VAL A 37 -4.81 -0.53 -4.68
N ARG A 38 -5.87 -1.11 -5.24
CA ARG A 38 -7.03 -0.36 -5.75
C ARG A 38 -8.17 -0.40 -4.76
N TYR A 39 -8.73 0.76 -4.44
CA TYR A 39 -9.87 0.91 -3.56
C TYR A 39 -10.76 2.07 -4.00
N GLY A 40 -12.08 1.89 -3.99
CA GLY A 40 -13.02 2.89 -4.50
C GLY A 40 -12.75 3.34 -5.94
N GLY A 41 -12.15 2.49 -6.78
CA GLY A 41 -11.72 2.82 -8.14
C GLY A 41 -10.36 3.52 -8.25
N SER A 42 -9.82 4.04 -7.16
CA SER A 42 -8.54 4.76 -7.12
C SER A 42 -7.39 3.87 -6.63
N VAL A 43 -6.16 4.17 -7.06
CA VAL A 43 -4.95 3.45 -6.61
C VAL A 43 -4.30 4.20 -5.45
N PHE A 44 -3.91 3.46 -4.42
CA PHE A 44 -3.20 3.98 -3.25
C PHE A 44 -1.92 3.18 -3.03
N GLY A 45 -0.83 3.86 -2.68
CA GLY A 45 0.47 3.26 -2.40
C GLY A 45 0.98 3.57 -1.00
N PHE A 46 1.65 2.59 -0.39
CA PHE A 46 2.18 2.68 0.96
C PHE A 46 3.51 1.95 1.08
N LEU A 47 4.34 2.37 2.04
CA LEU A 47 5.37 1.48 2.57
C LEU A 47 4.71 0.29 3.25
N ASN A 48 5.26 -0.90 3.02
CA ASN A 48 4.83 -2.12 3.66
C ASN A 48 5.39 -2.19 5.09
N ARG A 49 4.94 -1.27 5.93
CA ARG A 49 5.46 -1.08 7.28
C ARG A 49 4.34 -0.69 8.23
N CYS A 50 3.94 -1.64 9.06
CA CYS A 50 2.91 -1.47 10.07
C CYS A 50 3.32 -0.37 11.04
N ALA A 51 2.41 0.58 11.29
CA ALA A 51 2.66 1.71 12.19
C ALA A 51 2.82 1.31 13.67
N HIS A 52 2.54 0.05 14.01
CA HIS A 52 2.72 -0.49 15.36
C HIS A 52 4.20 -0.74 15.69
N ILE A 53 4.82 -1.73 15.05
CA ILE A 53 6.22 -2.12 15.32
C ILE A 53 7.09 -2.22 14.06
N GLY A 54 6.60 -1.76 12.91
CA GLY A 54 7.38 -1.66 11.69
C GLY A 54 7.61 -2.96 10.93
N ILE A 55 6.85 -4.02 11.21
CA ILE A 55 6.81 -5.23 10.40
C ILE A 55 5.97 -5.03 9.13
N GLU A 56 6.14 -5.89 8.14
CA GLU A 56 5.28 -5.93 6.96
C GLU A 56 3.82 -6.27 7.31
N LEU A 57 2.87 -5.78 6.52
CA LEU A 57 1.44 -6.01 6.75
C LEU A 57 1.02 -7.41 6.30
N ASP A 58 1.54 -7.84 5.16
CA ASP A 58 1.13 -9.06 4.46
C ASP A 58 2.05 -10.24 4.77
N TRP A 59 1.49 -11.28 5.38
CA TRP A 59 2.16 -12.57 5.55
C TRP A 59 2.19 -13.37 4.24
N GLN A 60 1.14 -13.22 3.42
CA GLN A 60 1.07 -13.76 2.06
C GLN A 60 1.25 -12.61 1.06
N PRO A 61 2.20 -12.70 0.11
CA PRO A 61 2.51 -11.60 -0.79
C PRO A 61 1.27 -11.02 -1.49
N GLY A 62 1.01 -9.73 -1.26
CA GLY A 62 -0.09 -9.01 -1.90
C GLY A 62 -1.44 -9.10 -1.19
N GLU A 63 -1.57 -9.94 -0.17
CA GLU A 63 -2.79 -10.06 0.65
C GLU A 63 -2.80 -8.98 1.74
N PHE A 64 -3.27 -7.80 1.38
CA PHE A 64 -3.37 -6.67 2.30
C PHE A 64 -4.78 -6.44 2.81
N PHE A 65 -5.81 -6.72 2.01
CA PHE A 65 -7.18 -6.51 2.42
C PHE A 65 -7.68 -7.59 3.37
N ASP A 66 -8.65 -7.23 4.19
CA ASP A 66 -9.52 -8.22 4.83
C ASP A 66 -10.42 -8.92 3.80
N GLU A 67 -11.14 -9.95 4.23
CA GLU A 67 -12.03 -10.73 3.36
C GLU A 67 -13.14 -9.89 2.70
N SER A 68 -13.47 -8.73 3.27
CA SER A 68 -14.46 -7.81 2.71
C SER A 68 -13.91 -6.92 1.59
N GLY A 69 -12.59 -6.78 1.47
CA GLY A 69 -11.96 -5.84 0.54
C GLY A 69 -12.10 -4.37 0.95
N LEU A 70 -12.50 -4.09 2.20
CA LEU A 70 -12.79 -2.73 2.67
C LEU A 70 -11.66 -2.13 3.50
N TYR A 71 -10.85 -2.96 4.15
CA TYR A 71 -9.79 -2.50 5.05
C TYR A 71 -8.49 -3.22 4.78
N LEU A 72 -7.37 -2.53 5.00
CA LEU A 72 -6.06 -3.18 5.00
C LEU A 72 -5.77 -3.73 6.40
N VAL A 73 -5.24 -4.94 6.50
CA VAL A 73 -4.98 -5.60 7.78
C VAL A 73 -3.51 -6.01 7.89
N CYS A 74 -2.87 -5.63 8.99
CA CYS A 74 -1.61 -6.24 9.39
C CYS A 74 -1.91 -7.62 9.97
N THR A 75 -1.64 -8.65 9.18
CA THR A 75 -1.97 -10.06 9.47
C THR A 75 -1.27 -10.60 10.73
N SER A 76 -0.21 -9.96 11.21
CA SER A 76 0.52 -10.42 12.40
C SER A 76 -0.11 -10.03 13.73
N HIS A 77 -0.70 -8.83 13.83
CA HIS A 77 -1.20 -8.28 15.11
C HIS A 77 -2.59 -7.61 14.99
N GLY A 78 -3.24 -7.70 13.83
CA GLY A 78 -4.63 -7.26 13.64
C GLY A 78 -4.82 -5.74 13.62
N ALA A 79 -3.81 -4.96 13.26
CA ALA A 79 -4.00 -3.53 13.00
C ALA A 79 -4.78 -3.35 11.69
N THR A 80 -5.85 -2.54 11.71
CA THR A 80 -6.76 -2.34 10.59
C THR A 80 -6.67 -0.90 10.10
N TYR A 81 -6.44 -0.71 8.80
CA TYR A 81 -6.21 0.59 8.17
C TYR A 81 -7.23 0.88 7.08
N GLN A 82 -7.58 2.16 6.93
CA GLN A 82 -8.33 2.66 5.79
C GLN A 82 -7.45 2.65 4.53
N PRO A 83 -7.89 2.09 3.39
CA PRO A 83 -7.06 1.99 2.18
C PRO A 83 -6.83 3.32 1.46
N ASP A 84 -7.78 4.25 1.50
CA ASP A 84 -7.66 5.62 0.96
C ASP A 84 -6.80 6.52 1.87
N SER A 85 -6.93 6.21 3.16
CA SER A 85 -6.35 6.71 4.40
C SER A 85 -4.85 6.51 4.63
N GLY A 86 -4.49 5.24 4.66
CA GLY A 86 -3.47 4.72 5.56
C GLY A 86 -3.81 4.85 7.05
N GLN A 87 -4.95 5.42 7.48
CA GLN A 87 -5.26 5.62 8.90
C GLN A 87 -5.64 4.32 9.59
N CYS A 88 -4.99 4.03 10.72
CA CYS A 88 -5.33 2.92 11.58
C CYS A 88 -6.61 3.22 12.38
N ILE A 89 -7.66 2.45 12.14
CA ILE A 89 -8.97 2.61 12.77
C ILE A 89 -9.23 1.59 13.89
N ALA A 90 -8.49 0.49 13.91
CA ALA A 90 -8.58 -0.55 14.94
C ALA A 90 -7.23 -1.26 15.17
N GLY A 91 -7.06 -1.85 16.34
CA GLY A 91 -5.83 -2.54 16.74
C GLY A 91 -4.82 -1.66 17.49
N PRO A 92 -3.59 -2.17 17.71
CA PRO A 92 -2.65 -1.62 18.69
C PRO A 92 -2.07 -0.25 18.33
N CYS A 93 -2.12 0.14 17.05
CA CYS A 93 -1.65 1.45 16.58
C CYS A 93 -2.80 2.38 16.16
N ARG A 94 -3.98 2.24 16.76
CA ARG A 94 -5.16 3.08 16.44
C ARG A 94 -4.81 4.57 16.52
N GLY A 95 -5.16 5.31 15.47
CA GLY A 95 -4.84 6.73 15.30
C GLY A 95 -3.55 7.02 14.53
N ALA A 96 -2.60 6.07 14.47
CA ALA A 96 -1.42 6.17 13.61
C ALA A 96 -1.77 5.95 12.13
N ARG A 97 -0.77 6.09 11.25
CA ARG A 97 -0.96 5.95 9.79
C ARG A 97 0.18 5.18 9.13
N LEU A 98 -0.15 4.48 8.05
CA LEU A 98 0.84 4.00 7.09
C LEU A 98 1.52 5.18 6.39
N ILE A 99 2.79 4.98 6.02
CA ILE A 99 3.54 5.96 5.24
C ILE A 99 3.08 5.85 3.79
N ARG A 100 2.45 6.91 3.27
CA ARG A 100 1.97 6.98 1.89
C ARG A 100 3.11 7.19 0.91
N LEU A 101 2.90 6.69 -0.29
CA LEU A 101 3.73 6.94 -1.47
C LEU A 101 2.90 7.70 -2.50
N ASP A 102 3.54 8.58 -3.25
CA ASP A 102 2.90 9.31 -4.33
C ASP A 102 2.77 8.40 -5.55
N ILE A 103 1.53 8.06 -5.89
CA ILE A 103 1.20 7.13 -6.97
C ILE A 103 0.34 7.85 -8.01
N SER A 104 0.67 7.66 -9.28
CA SER A 104 -0.15 8.09 -10.41
C SER A 104 -0.62 6.88 -11.20
N GLU A 105 -1.88 6.89 -11.62
CA GLU A 105 -2.42 5.97 -12.61
C GLU A 105 -2.68 6.74 -13.91
N GLN A 106 -1.98 6.37 -14.98
CA GLN A 106 -2.08 7.02 -16.28
C GLN A 106 -1.68 6.06 -17.39
N ASP A 107 -2.24 6.21 -18.59
CA ASP A 107 -1.89 5.42 -19.78
C ASP A 107 -1.90 3.88 -19.56
N GLY A 108 -2.78 3.40 -18.68
CA GLY A 108 -2.88 1.98 -18.32
C GLY A 108 -1.77 1.45 -17.41
N GLY A 109 -0.89 2.31 -16.92
CA GLY A 109 0.18 1.98 -15.96
C GLY A 109 -0.01 2.64 -14.60
N ILE A 110 0.56 2.02 -13.57
CA ILE A 110 0.66 2.56 -12.22
C ILE A 110 2.11 2.95 -11.98
N TYR A 111 2.33 4.20 -11.59
CA TYR A 111 3.64 4.80 -11.46
C TYR A 111 3.88 5.30 -10.04
N LEU A 112 5.06 5.03 -9.52
CA LEU A 112 5.60 5.72 -8.35
C LEU A 112 6.22 7.05 -8.81
N LEU A 113 5.75 8.13 -8.23
CA LEU A 113 6.29 9.48 -8.41
C LEU A 113 7.48 9.68 -7.44
N LYS A 114 8.46 10.47 -7.85
CA LYS A 114 9.72 10.69 -7.12
C LYS A 114 10.00 12.17 -6.90
#